data_AF-A0A1Z3N3F4-F1
#
_entry.id   AF-A0A1Z3N3F4-F1
#
_cell.length_a   1.000
_cell.length_b   1.000
_cell.length_c   1.000
_cell.angle_alpha   90.00
_cell.angle_beta   90.00
_cell.angle_gamma   90.00
#
_symmetry.space_group_name_H-M   'P 1'
#
loop_
_entity.id
_entity.type
_entity.pdbx_description
1 polymer ?
#
loop_
_entity_poly.entity_id
_entity_poly.type
_entity_poly.pdbx_seq_one_letter_code
_entity_poly.pdbx_strand_id
1 'polypeptide(L)'
;MNRRNMNLRTDGFVRNIYSRNAFDVIRADVVLAGMEKQANRGCGLHYEIYESRLLGMAMNYLAELPLKDRPVFIGTAAKRGYMLTLAEEERAQGECDDLMNELAADY
;
A
#
# COMPACT_ATOMS: atom_id res chain seq x y z
N MET A 1 -12.12 -18.26 26.90
CA MET A 1 -11.95 -17.42 25.69
C MET A 1 -11.58 -16.00 26.11
N ASN A 2 -10.34 -15.56 25.93
CA ASN A 2 -9.94 -14.17 26.21
C ASN A 2 -10.47 -13.25 25.11
N ARG A 3 -11.44 -12.39 25.44
CA ARG A 3 -11.76 -11.20 24.63
C ARG A 3 -10.53 -10.30 24.62
N ARG A 4 -9.66 -10.46 23.62
CA ARG A 4 -8.71 -9.41 23.26
C ARG A 4 -9.55 -8.21 22.84
N ASN A 5 -9.51 -7.12 23.59
CA ASN A 5 -10.07 -5.83 23.16
C ASN A 5 -9.48 -5.49 21.79
N MET A 6 -10.22 -5.76 20.72
CA MET A 6 -9.92 -5.32 19.36
C MET A 6 -10.42 -3.89 19.19
N ASN A 7 -9.94 -2.99 20.05
CA ASN A 7 -10.18 -1.58 19.82
C ASN A 7 -9.42 -1.23 18.55
N LEU A 8 -10.17 -0.81 17.52
CA LEU A 8 -9.61 -0.27 16.30
C LEU A 8 -8.72 0.91 16.68
N ARG A 9 -7.54 0.97 16.10
CA ARG A 9 -6.66 2.12 16.26
C ARG A 9 -7.22 3.28 15.44
N THR A 10 -7.05 4.52 15.90
CA THR A 10 -7.53 5.73 15.21
C THR A 10 -6.55 6.90 15.28
N ASP A 11 -5.38 6.71 15.88
CA ASP A 11 -4.35 7.72 16.15
C ASP A 11 -3.43 8.04 14.95
N GLY A 12 -3.68 7.44 13.79
CA GLY A 12 -2.86 7.60 12.59
C GLY A 12 -1.61 6.71 12.54
N PHE A 13 -1.42 5.84 13.53
CA PHE A 13 -0.33 4.88 13.58
C PHE A 13 -0.78 3.47 13.22
N VAL A 14 0.18 2.68 12.78
CA VAL A 14 0.06 1.24 12.53
C VAL A 14 1.25 0.54 13.17
N ARG A 15 1.14 -0.76 13.46
CA ARG A 15 2.30 -1.55 13.89
C ARG A 15 3.42 -1.44 12.85
N ASN A 16 4.65 -1.22 13.31
CA ASN A 16 5.81 -1.38 12.45
C ASN A 16 6.08 -2.87 12.25
N ILE A 17 5.62 -3.43 11.13
CA ILE A 17 5.77 -4.86 10.80
C ILE A 17 7.24 -5.27 10.62
N TYR A 18 8.13 -4.31 10.35
CA TYR A 18 9.57 -4.55 10.21
C TYR A 18 10.34 -4.42 11.54
N SER A 19 9.67 -3.98 12.62
CA SER A 19 10.29 -4.00 13.95
C SER A 19 10.17 -5.38 14.59
N ARG A 20 11.25 -5.79 15.27
CA ARG A 20 11.26 -6.97 16.13
C ARG A 20 10.36 -6.78 17.37
N ASN A 21 10.14 -5.54 17.80
CA ASN A 21 9.30 -5.23 18.94
C ASN A 21 7.83 -5.07 18.51
N ALA A 22 6.95 -5.86 19.13
CA ALA A 22 5.52 -5.88 18.81
C ALA A 22 4.76 -4.59 19.14
N PHE A 23 5.34 -3.73 19.97
CA PHE A 23 4.75 -2.46 20.42
C PHE A 23 5.21 -1.25 19.61
N ASP A 24 6.22 -1.41 18.75
CA ASP A 24 6.68 -0.31 17.92
C ASP A 24 5.63 0.03 16.87
N VAL A 25 5.37 1.33 16.73
CA VAL A 25 4.40 1.87 15.79
C VAL A 25 5.06 2.87 14.85
N ILE A 26 4.49 2.99 13.66
CA ILE A 26 4.91 3.93 12.62
C ILE A 26 3.67 4.64 12.09
N ARG A 27 3.79 5.90 11.68
CA ARG A 27 2.68 6.63 11.06
C ARG A 27 2.34 5.97 9.73
N ALA A 28 1.05 5.68 9.51
CA ALA A 28 0.57 5.15 8.23
C ALA A 28 0.97 6.06 7.05
N ASP A 29 0.93 7.36 7.28
CA ASP A 29 1.33 8.39 6.33
C ASP A 29 2.82 8.32 5.93
N VAL A 30 3.70 7.97 6.87
CA VAL A 30 5.13 7.81 6.59
C VAL A 30 5.38 6.53 5.78
N VAL A 31 4.64 5.46 6.08
CA VAL A 31 4.70 4.20 5.31
C VAL A 31 4.31 4.46 3.86
N LEU A 32 3.14 5.08 3.63
CA LEU A 32 2.66 5.39 2.28
C LEU A 32 3.62 6.34 1.53
N ALA A 33 4.13 7.39 2.18
CA ALA A 33 5.12 8.28 1.58
C ALA A 33 6.41 7.54 1.16
N GLY A 34 6.81 6.52 1.92
CA GLY A 34 7.94 5.65 1.57
C GLY A 34 7.63 4.80 0.33
N MET A 35 6.43 4.22 0.26
CA MET A 35 5.96 3.43 -0.88
C MET A 35 5.86 4.28 -2.15
N GLU A 36 5.31 5.50 -2.08
CA GLU A 36 5.26 6.44 -3.21
C GLU A 36 6.66 6.74 -3.76
N LYS A 37 7.62 7.04 -2.87
CA LYS A 37 9.01 7.25 -3.25
C LYS A 37 9.64 6.03 -3.90
N GLN A 38 9.29 4.83 -3.43
CA GLN A 38 9.79 3.58 -3.99
C GLN A 38 9.16 3.26 -5.34
N ALA A 39 7.85 3.44 -5.48
CA ALA A 39 7.11 3.23 -6.73
C ALA A 39 7.58 4.19 -7.84
N ASN A 40 7.90 5.43 -7.48
CA ASN A 40 8.42 6.44 -8.41
C ASN A 40 9.83 6.12 -8.93
N ARG A 41 10.59 5.23 -8.27
CA ARG A 41 11.92 4.86 -8.76
C ARG A 41 11.79 3.95 -9.97
N GLY A 42 12.28 4.44 -11.11
CA GLY A 42 12.31 3.65 -12.34
C GLY A 42 10.93 3.37 -12.93
N CYS A 43 9.95 4.26 -12.71
CA CYS A 43 8.69 4.25 -13.46
C CYS A 43 8.80 4.98 -14.82
N GLY A 44 9.91 5.70 -15.08
CA GLY A 44 10.18 6.30 -16.38
C GLY A 44 9.17 7.38 -16.82
N LEU A 45 8.48 8.03 -15.86
CA LEU A 45 7.34 8.93 -16.10
C LEU A 45 6.04 8.25 -16.54
N HIS A 46 5.96 6.92 -16.45
CA HIS A 46 4.73 6.17 -16.68
C HIS A 46 3.94 6.04 -15.38
N TYR A 47 2.69 6.52 -15.40
CA TYR A 47 1.82 6.50 -14.23
C TYR A 47 1.36 5.07 -13.91
N GLU A 48 1.12 4.25 -14.93
CA GLU A 48 0.67 2.87 -14.86
C GLU A 48 1.68 2.00 -14.09
N ILE A 49 2.97 2.18 -14.38
CA ILE A 49 4.07 1.50 -13.66
C ILE A 49 4.14 1.98 -12.20
N TYR A 50 3.96 3.28 -11.98
CA TYR A 50 3.93 3.84 -10.63
C TYR A 50 2.76 3.29 -9.81
N GLU A 51 1.56 3.29 -10.37
CA GLU A 51 0.33 2.93 -9.69
C GLU A 51 0.28 1.43 -9.39
N SER A 52 0.60 0.56 -10.35
CA SER A 52 0.70 -0.90 -10.13
C SER A 52 1.66 -1.21 -8.97
N ARG A 53 2.88 -0.63 -8.99
CA ARG A 53 3.87 -0.86 -7.92
C ARG A 53 3.37 -0.37 -6.57
N LEU A 54 2.77 0.81 -6.53
CA LEU A 54 2.28 1.39 -5.29
C LEU A 54 1.15 0.56 -4.68
N LEU A 55 0.13 0.23 -5.48
CA LEU A 55 -1.01 -0.56 -5.03
C LEU A 55 -0.57 -1.95 -4.59
N GLY A 56 0.30 -2.62 -5.35
CA GLY A 56 0.86 -3.91 -4.97
C GLY A 56 1.60 -3.87 -3.63
N MET A 57 2.45 -2.87 -3.40
CA MET A 57 3.13 -2.72 -2.10
C MET A 57 2.14 -2.43 -0.95
N ALA A 58 1.16 -1.56 -1.18
CA ALA A 58 0.18 -1.17 -0.17
C ALA A 58 -0.76 -2.34 0.20
N MET A 59 -1.20 -3.13 -0.77
CA MET A 59 -2.05 -4.30 -0.56
C MET A 59 -1.32 -5.40 0.20
N ASN A 60 -0.05 -5.67 -0.15
CA ASN A 60 0.79 -6.60 0.61
C ASN A 60 0.99 -6.13 2.07
N TYR A 61 1.31 -4.85 2.28
CA TYR A 61 1.44 -4.29 3.62
C TYR A 61 0.14 -4.39 4.42
N LEU A 62 -1.00 -4.10 3.79
CA LEU A 62 -2.32 -4.20 4.40
C LEU A 62 -2.65 -5.64 4.84
N ALA A 63 -2.25 -6.64 4.04
CA ALA A 63 -2.44 -8.05 4.36
C ALA A 63 -1.64 -8.48 5.61
N GLU A 64 -0.42 -7.96 5.78
CA GLU A 64 0.44 -8.25 6.93
C GLU A 64 0.06 -7.48 8.20
N LEU A 65 -0.66 -6.36 8.07
CA LEU A 65 -1.08 -5.56 9.22
C LEU A 65 -2.04 -6.31 10.16
N PRO A 66 -1.90 -6.12 11.48
CA PRO A 66 -2.91 -6.56 12.45
C PRO A 66 -4.28 -5.98 12.09
N LEU A 67 -5.35 -6.78 12.21
CA LEU A 67 -6.71 -6.38 11.84
C LEU A 67 -7.15 -5.04 12.44
N LYS A 68 -6.75 -4.77 13.69
CA LYS A 68 -7.07 -3.52 14.41
C LYS A 68 -6.44 -2.25 13.81
N ASP A 69 -5.39 -2.40 12.99
CA ASP A 69 -4.62 -1.29 12.41
C ASP A 69 -5.04 -1.02 10.95
N ARG A 70 -5.66 -2.00 10.28
CA ARG A 70 -6.06 -1.93 8.87
C ARG A 70 -6.95 -0.72 8.55
N PRO A 71 -7.97 -0.35 9.35
CA PRO A 71 -8.80 0.81 9.03
C PRO A 71 -8.03 2.13 9.00
N VAL A 72 -7.01 2.30 9.85
CA VAL A 72 -6.15 3.50 9.83
C VAL A 72 -5.37 3.57 8.53
N PHE A 73 -4.79 2.45 8.12
CA PHE A 73 -4.00 2.40 6.89
C PHE A 73 -4.86 2.68 5.66
N ILE A 74 -6.01 2.01 5.54
CA ILE A 74 -6.98 2.22 4.46
C ILE A 74 -7.45 3.68 4.43
N GLY A 75 -7.85 4.24 5.57
CA GLY A 75 -8.30 5.62 5.66
C GLY A 75 -7.20 6.63 5.31
N THR A 76 -5.94 6.31 5.60
CA THR A 76 -4.80 7.16 5.22
C THR A 76 -4.49 7.06 3.72
N ALA A 77 -4.55 5.86 3.15
CA ALA A 77 -4.41 5.65 1.70
C ALA A 77 -5.50 6.38 0.91
N ALA A 78 -6.75 6.29 1.34
CA ALA A 78 -7.87 7.00 0.71
C ALA A 78 -7.68 8.52 0.74
N LYS A 79 -7.17 9.10 1.83
CA LYS A 79 -6.84 10.54 1.91
C LYS A 79 -5.75 10.96 0.92
N ARG A 80 -4.93 10.02 0.45
CA ARG A 80 -3.87 10.24 -0.55
C ARG A 80 -4.33 9.90 -1.98
N GLY A 81 -5.59 9.48 -2.14
CA GLY A 81 -6.18 9.15 -3.44
C GLY A 81 -6.12 7.66 -3.81
N TYR A 82 -5.65 6.78 -2.92
CA TYR A 82 -5.50 5.35 -3.21
C TYR A 82 -6.65 4.53 -2.62
N MET A 83 -7.35 3.81 -3.50
CA MET A 83 -8.39 2.85 -3.09
C MET A 83 -7.78 1.46 -2.98
N LEU A 84 -7.54 1.01 -1.75
CA LEU A 84 -6.95 -0.30 -1.47
C LEU A 84 -8.00 -1.40 -1.59
N THR A 85 -8.21 -1.88 -2.80
CA THR A 85 -9.09 -3.02 -3.10
C THR A 85 -8.42 -3.94 -4.12
N LEU A 86 -8.82 -5.21 -4.13
CA LEU A 86 -8.31 -6.18 -5.11
C LEU A 86 -8.61 -5.74 -6.56
N ALA A 87 -9.81 -5.20 -6.80
CA ALA A 87 -10.20 -4.75 -8.14
C ALA A 87 -9.33 -3.60 -8.66
N GLU A 88 -8.95 -2.66 -7.80
CA GLU A 88 -8.09 -1.53 -8.19
C GLU A 88 -6.64 -1.98 -8.41
N GLU A 89 -6.15 -2.93 -7.61
CA GLU A 89 -4.84 -3.56 -7.80
C GLU A 89 -4.77 -4.34 -9.12
N GLU A 90 -5.78 -5.17 -9.41
CA GLU A 90 -5.87 -5.94 -10.65
C GLU A 90 -5.98 -5.02 -11.87
N ARG A 91 -6.77 -3.93 -11.79
CA ARG A 91 -6.85 -2.94 -12.87
C ARG A 91 -5.49 -2.30 -13.15
N ALA A 92 -4.84 -1.75 -12.11
CA ALA A 92 -3.56 -1.08 -12.27
C ALA A 92 -2.47 -2.04 -12.79
N GLN A 93 -2.51 -3.31 -12.37
CA GLN A 93 -1.62 -4.33 -12.90
C GLN A 93 -1.85 -4.58 -14.40
N GLY A 94 -3.11 -4.70 -14.83
CA GLY A 94 -3.45 -4.85 -16.24
C GLY A 94 -2.98 -3.67 -17.10
N GLU A 95 -3.24 -2.44 -16.66
CA GLU A 95 -2.79 -1.22 -17.36
C GLU A 95 -1.25 -1.15 -17.45
N CYS A 96 -0.54 -1.55 -16.40
CA CYS A 96 0.91 -1.65 -16.42
C CYS A 96 1.40 -2.73 -17.40
N ASP A 97 0.76 -3.89 -17.45
CA ASP A 97 1.14 -4.98 -18.35
C ASP A 97 0.90 -4.58 -19.82
N ASP A 98 -0.22 -3.91 -20.11
CA ASP A 98 -0.54 -3.37 -21.43
C ASP A 98 0.52 -2.35 -21.88
N LEU A 99 0.86 -1.38 -21.04
CA LEU A 99 1.93 -0.42 -21.33
C LEU A 99 3.28 -1.12 -21.57
N MET A 100 3.63 -2.12 -20.76
CA MET A 100 4.90 -2.83 -20.93
C MET A 100 4.94 -3.60 -22.26
N ASN A 101 3.81 -4.14 -22.71
CA ASN A 101 3.69 -4.76 -24.03
C ASN A 101 3.86 -3.73 -25.17
N GLU A 102 3.27 -2.54 -25.05
CA GLU A 102 3.45 -1.45 -26.01
C GLU A 102 4.93 -1.02 -26.10
N LEU A 103 5.56 -0.75 -24.95
CA LEU A 103 6.97 -0.37 -24.90
C LEU A 103 7.90 -1.45 -25.45
N ALA A 104 7.55 -2.73 -25.28
CA ALA A 104 8.32 -3.84 -25.82
C ALA A 104 8.14 -4.02 -27.34
N ALA A 105 6.98 -3.64 -27.89
CA ALA A 105 6.71 -3.70 -29.33
C ALA A 105 7.40 -2.55 -30.10
N ASP A 106 7.72 -1.46 -29.43
CA ASP A 106 8.40 -0.29 -30.00
C ASP A 106 9.94 -0.45 -30.15
N TYR A 107 10.52 -1.57 -29.71
CA TYR A 107 11.96 -1.90 -29.80
C TYR A 107 12.22 -3.17 -30.62
#